data_AF-A0A3D4XJE6-F1
#
_entry.id   AF-A0A3D4XJE6-F1
#
_cell.length_a   1.000
_cell.length_b   1.000
_cell.length_c   1.000
_cell.angle_alpha   90.00
_cell.angle_beta   90.00
_cell.angle_gamma   90.00
#
_symmetry.space_group_name_H-M   'P 1'
#
loop_
_entity.id
_entity.type
_entity.pdbx_description
1 polymer ?
#
loop_
_entity_poly.entity_id
_entity_poly.type
_entity_poly.pdbx_seq_one_letter_code
_entity_poly.pdbx_strand_id
1 'polypeptide(L)'
;MENRQQSEHDSSPERIIWNHKYSVGKEFIDDDHKSLFKIYNQMIDYLENGPNKEGFAELLSRMTDYSLHHFSKEEEYMQSIKYPNFEAHRVQHKNYIKKTAFYNSSFMSAIPPDLKEVVLFLQDWWKEHILYNDMNYERYRRDIILSEIRERIKSVSSDQGRISGERFFKESVKIYGAKSADISVISRETYKSLEDKDKAAVFALCEDLLKNQYLEESFIACDWAYRSKKYFEKNDFELFEYWINSYINNWATCDTFCNHTMGDFIDMWPEYLINLKSWTSSPNRWERRAAAVSLIVPAREGRYKKEIFEIAQLLLNDKDDMVQKGYGWMLKACSKPFPEEVFRFVMERKNIMPRTSLRYAIEKLPEEMKKEAMKK
;
A
#
# COMPACT_ATOMS: atom_id res chain seq x y z
N MET A 1 -32.22 23.54 -30.15
CA MET A 1 -31.84 24.39 -29.00
C MET A 1 -32.41 23.73 -27.77
N GLU A 2 -31.68 22.83 -27.13
CA GLU A 2 -32.10 22.25 -25.85
C GLU A 2 -30.87 21.98 -24.97
N ASN A 3 -30.98 22.47 -23.74
CA ASN A 3 -30.36 22.05 -22.49
C ASN A 3 -28.84 21.87 -22.40
N ARG A 4 -28.22 22.78 -21.63
CA ARG A 4 -27.52 22.39 -20.40
C ARG A 4 -27.86 23.40 -19.30
N GLN A 5 -28.66 22.98 -18.33
CA GLN A 5 -28.67 23.59 -17.01
C GLN A 5 -27.29 23.35 -16.39
N GLN A 6 -26.53 24.43 -16.23
CA GLN A 6 -25.32 24.48 -15.44
C GLN A 6 -25.76 24.38 -13.98
N SER A 7 -25.40 23.29 -13.30
CA SER A 7 -25.51 23.23 -11.84
C SER A 7 -24.52 24.24 -11.27
N GLU A 8 -25.03 25.34 -10.72
CA GLU A 8 -24.27 26.23 -9.85
C GLU A 8 -23.89 25.43 -8.59
N HIS A 9 -22.71 24.82 -8.63
CA HIS A 9 -22.04 24.40 -7.41
C HIS A 9 -21.54 25.68 -6.75
N ASP A 10 -22.18 26.09 -5.65
CA ASP A 10 -21.65 27.12 -4.76
C ASP A 10 -20.38 26.56 -4.10
N SER A 11 -19.26 26.58 -4.83
CA SER A 11 -17.96 26.16 -4.29
C SER A 11 -17.38 27.33 -3.50
N SER A 12 -17.29 27.14 -2.19
CA SER A 12 -16.49 28.02 -1.33
C SER A 12 -15.00 27.65 -1.51
N PRO A 13 -14.09 28.64 -1.50
CA PRO A 13 -12.66 28.35 -1.38
C PRO A 13 -12.36 27.47 -0.16
N GLU A 14 -11.69 26.35 -0.37
CA GLU A 14 -11.29 25.42 0.69
C GLU A 14 -9.78 25.33 0.77
N ARG A 15 -9.24 25.24 1.98
CA ARG A 15 -7.83 24.94 2.18
C ARG A 15 -7.49 23.55 1.68
N ILE A 16 -6.35 23.43 1.02
CA ILE A 16 -5.83 22.14 0.55
C ILE A 16 -4.79 21.65 1.55
N ILE A 17 -5.09 20.52 2.19
CA ILE A 17 -4.16 19.85 3.10
C ILE A 17 -3.51 18.70 2.32
N TRP A 18 -2.18 18.66 2.31
CA TRP A 18 -1.42 17.59 1.70
C TRP A 18 -1.85 16.23 2.28
N ASN A 19 -2.00 15.26 1.39
CA ASN A 19 -2.19 13.86 1.72
C ASN A 19 -1.56 13.02 0.60
N HIS A 20 -1.35 11.72 0.85
CA HIS A 20 -0.67 10.83 -0.09
C HIS A 20 -1.39 10.65 -1.44
N LYS A 21 -2.67 11.01 -1.55
CA LYS A 21 -3.42 10.91 -2.82
C LYS A 21 -2.95 11.93 -3.87
N TYR A 22 -2.20 12.96 -3.46
CA TYR A 22 -1.58 13.97 -4.31
C TYR A 22 -0.11 13.64 -4.66
N SER A 23 0.42 12.53 -4.15
CA SER A 23 1.79 12.11 -4.42
C SER A 23 1.89 11.40 -5.76
N VAL A 24 2.85 11.83 -6.58
CA VAL A 24 3.24 11.14 -7.81
C VAL A 24 4.43 10.19 -7.58
N GLY A 25 4.81 9.97 -6.33
CA GLY A 25 5.93 9.10 -5.95
C GLY A 25 7.30 9.65 -6.32
N LYS A 26 7.42 10.97 -6.52
CA LYS A 26 8.67 11.69 -6.78
C LYS A 26 8.83 12.81 -5.77
N GLU A 27 9.77 12.66 -4.85
CA GLU A 27 10.00 13.60 -3.74
C GLU A 27 10.10 15.06 -4.22
N PHE A 28 10.88 15.31 -5.27
CA PHE A 28 11.06 16.67 -5.79
C PHE A 28 9.81 17.28 -6.45
N ILE A 29 8.87 16.45 -6.95
CA ILE A 29 7.59 16.90 -7.52
C ILE A 29 6.58 17.08 -6.39
N ASP A 30 6.52 16.12 -5.47
CA ASP A 30 5.63 16.18 -4.30
C ASP A 30 5.96 17.38 -3.40
N ASP A 31 7.23 17.73 -3.25
CA ASP A 31 7.65 18.92 -2.49
C ASP A 31 7.26 20.23 -3.18
N ASP A 32 7.24 20.26 -4.51
CA ASP A 32 6.68 21.38 -5.25
C ASP A 32 5.17 21.46 -5.04
N HIS A 33 4.43 20.35 -5.13
CA HIS A 33 2.98 20.32 -4.87
C HIS A 33 2.65 20.85 -3.48
N LYS A 34 3.37 20.41 -2.44
CA LYS A 34 3.22 20.91 -1.07
C LYS A 34 3.47 22.42 -0.98
N SER A 35 4.50 22.91 -1.67
CA SER A 35 4.85 24.34 -1.70
C SER A 35 3.79 25.18 -2.41
N LEU A 36 3.24 24.68 -3.52
CA LEU A 36 2.12 25.30 -4.25
C LEU A 36 0.86 25.34 -3.39
N PHE A 37 0.51 24.25 -2.70
CA PHE A 37 -0.61 24.23 -1.76
C PHE A 37 -0.42 25.21 -0.60
N LYS A 38 0.81 25.39 -0.12
CA LYS A 38 1.12 26.40 0.89
C LYS A 38 0.86 27.82 0.38
N ILE A 39 1.31 28.15 -0.83
CA ILE A 39 1.06 29.46 -1.45
C ILE A 39 -0.44 29.68 -1.65
N TYR A 40 -1.17 28.67 -2.16
CA TYR A 40 -2.61 28.71 -2.31
C TYR A 40 -3.34 28.93 -0.98
N ASN A 41 -2.96 28.22 0.08
CA ASN A 41 -3.56 28.39 1.40
C ASN A 41 -3.30 29.79 2.00
N GLN A 42 -2.16 30.42 1.66
CA GLN A 42 -1.89 31.82 2.01
C GLN A 42 -2.84 32.78 1.28
N MET A 43 -3.24 32.49 0.04
CA MET A 43 -4.24 33.30 -0.67
C MET A 43 -5.62 33.24 -0.01
N ILE A 44 -6.00 32.10 0.57
CA ILE A 44 -7.22 31.98 1.37
C ILE A 44 -7.15 32.90 2.60
N ASP A 45 -5.99 33.01 3.27
CA ASP A 45 -5.82 33.91 4.42
C ASP A 45 -6.15 35.38 4.04
N TYR A 46 -5.81 35.81 2.83
CA TYR A 46 -6.12 37.14 2.32
C TYR A 46 -7.62 37.34 2.01
N LEU A 47 -8.33 36.27 1.61
CA LEU A 47 -9.78 36.32 1.45
C LEU A 47 -10.50 36.44 2.80
N GLU A 48 -10.02 35.74 3.83
CA GLU A 48 -10.65 35.66 5.16
C GLU A 48 -10.37 36.90 6.02
N ASN A 49 -9.14 37.45 5.98
CA ASN A 49 -8.71 38.53 6.89
C ASN A 49 -8.89 39.95 6.32
N GLY A 50 -9.45 40.07 5.11
CA GLY A 50 -9.67 41.33 4.42
C GLY A 50 -8.75 41.50 3.20
N PRO A 51 -9.29 41.80 2.00
CA PRO A 51 -8.55 41.70 0.75
C PRO A 51 -7.53 42.84 0.58
N ASN A 52 -6.27 42.58 0.95
CA ASN A 52 -5.14 43.38 0.47
C ASN A 52 -4.76 42.91 -0.95
N LYS A 53 -5.17 43.70 -1.95
CA LYS A 53 -4.97 43.39 -3.37
C LYS A 53 -3.50 43.33 -3.78
N GLU A 54 -2.64 44.16 -3.21
CA GLU A 54 -1.20 44.17 -3.52
C GLU A 54 -0.54 42.89 -3.01
N GLY A 55 -0.82 42.51 -1.77
CA GLY A 55 -0.32 41.25 -1.19
C GLY A 55 -0.85 40.01 -1.92
N PHE A 56 -2.12 40.04 -2.36
CA PHE A 56 -2.68 38.96 -3.18
C PHE A 56 -1.98 38.86 -4.55
N ALA A 57 -1.75 39.98 -5.23
CA ALA A 57 -1.06 40.01 -6.52
C ALA A 57 0.39 39.52 -6.40
N GLU A 58 1.10 39.86 -5.31
CA GLU A 58 2.44 39.33 -5.04
C GLU A 58 2.44 37.81 -4.86
N LEU A 59 1.47 37.28 -4.09
CA LEU A 59 1.30 35.82 -3.95
C LEU A 59 0.99 35.14 -5.28
N LEU A 60 0.15 35.75 -6.13
CA LEU A 60 -0.16 35.19 -7.44
C LEU A 60 1.05 35.20 -8.36
N SER A 61 1.83 36.28 -8.39
CA SER A 61 3.09 36.32 -9.14
C SER A 61 4.03 35.22 -8.68
N ARG A 62 4.22 35.08 -7.37
CA ARG A 62 5.06 34.02 -6.78
C ARG A 62 4.55 32.64 -7.13
N MET A 63 3.23 32.42 -7.13
CA MET A 63 2.64 31.15 -7.53
C MET A 63 2.93 30.87 -9.01
N THR A 64 2.69 31.83 -9.91
CA THR A 64 2.99 31.69 -11.35
C THR A 64 4.45 31.34 -11.60
N ASP A 65 5.39 32.03 -10.95
CA ASP A 65 6.83 31.78 -11.10
C ASP A 65 7.22 30.40 -10.59
N TYR A 66 6.66 30.00 -9.43
CA TYR A 66 6.92 28.68 -8.87
C TYR A 66 6.34 27.56 -9.75
N SER A 67 5.13 27.75 -10.29
CA SER A 67 4.50 26.82 -11.23
C SER A 67 5.34 26.65 -12.51
N LEU A 68 5.93 27.72 -13.06
CA LEU A 68 6.83 27.62 -14.22
C LEU A 68 8.01 26.69 -13.96
N HIS A 69 8.65 26.82 -12.80
CA HIS A 69 9.77 25.96 -12.44
C HIS A 69 9.35 24.50 -12.22
N HIS A 70 8.24 24.31 -11.51
CA HIS A 70 7.64 23.00 -11.28
C HIS A 70 7.31 22.27 -12.60
N PHE A 71 6.56 22.93 -13.50
CA PHE A 71 6.20 22.38 -14.81
C PHE A 71 7.41 22.04 -15.66
N SER A 72 8.52 22.81 -15.57
CA SER A 72 9.76 22.47 -16.28
C SER A 72 10.32 21.13 -15.81
N LYS A 73 10.40 20.91 -14.49
CA LYS A 73 10.92 19.65 -13.92
C LYS A 73 10.01 18.47 -14.23
N GLU A 74 8.70 18.68 -14.17
CA GLU A 74 7.71 17.67 -14.52
C GLU A 74 7.73 17.33 -16.01
N GLU A 75 7.84 18.34 -16.89
CA GLU A 75 8.00 18.15 -18.33
C GLU A 75 9.26 17.36 -18.68
N GLU A 76 10.40 17.69 -18.04
CA GLU A 76 11.66 16.95 -18.18
C GLU A 76 11.51 15.48 -17.76
N TYR A 77 10.81 15.23 -16.66
CA TYR A 77 10.53 13.88 -16.17
C TYR A 77 9.60 13.10 -17.12
N MET A 78 8.51 13.70 -17.59
CA MET A 78 7.62 13.07 -18.56
C MET A 78 8.37 12.68 -19.84
N GLN A 79 9.31 13.53 -20.30
CA GLN A 79 10.16 13.22 -21.43
C GLN A 79 11.13 12.07 -21.15
N SER A 80 11.73 12.02 -19.96
CA SER A 80 12.69 10.96 -19.60
C SER A 80 12.04 9.57 -19.60
N ILE A 81 10.77 9.48 -19.18
CA ILE A 81 9.99 8.24 -19.22
C ILE A 81 9.28 8.00 -20.56
N LYS A 82 9.42 8.92 -21.54
CA LYS A 82 8.75 8.88 -22.86
C LYS A 82 7.23 8.82 -22.77
N TYR A 83 6.65 9.62 -21.88
CA TYR A 83 5.20 9.67 -21.67
C TYR A 83 4.45 10.07 -22.96
N PRO A 84 3.55 9.23 -23.51
CA PRO A 84 2.97 9.45 -24.84
C PRO A 84 2.07 10.69 -24.93
N ASN A 85 1.44 11.11 -23.83
CA ASN A 85 0.54 12.27 -23.80
C ASN A 85 1.24 13.56 -23.36
N PHE A 86 2.58 13.62 -23.44
CA PHE A 86 3.40 14.76 -23.04
C PHE A 86 2.91 16.10 -23.64
N GLU A 87 2.70 16.16 -24.96
CA GLU A 87 2.30 17.41 -25.62
C GLU A 87 0.92 17.91 -25.17
N ALA A 88 -0.02 17.00 -24.94
CA ALA A 88 -1.34 17.35 -24.44
C ALA A 88 -1.26 17.90 -22.99
N HIS A 89 -0.44 17.28 -22.14
CA HIS A 89 -0.21 17.72 -20.77
C HIS A 89 0.46 19.11 -20.75
N ARG A 90 1.50 19.31 -21.56
CA ARG A 90 2.19 20.60 -21.73
C ARG A 90 1.29 21.74 -22.20
N VAL A 91 0.26 21.45 -22.99
CA VAL A 91 -0.75 22.47 -23.35
C VAL A 91 -1.53 22.94 -22.13
N GLN A 92 -1.83 22.06 -21.17
CA GLN A 92 -2.49 22.43 -19.92
C GLN A 92 -1.62 23.39 -19.10
N HIS A 93 -0.33 23.09 -18.94
CA HIS A 93 0.64 23.98 -18.29
C HIS A 93 0.66 25.38 -18.93
N LYS A 94 0.77 25.43 -20.27
CA LYS A 94 0.78 26.69 -21.03
C LYS A 94 -0.50 27.49 -20.80
N ASN A 95 -1.65 26.82 -20.72
CA ASN A 95 -2.94 27.49 -20.48
C ASN A 95 -3.03 28.04 -19.06
N TYR A 96 -2.56 27.30 -18.05
CA TYR A 96 -2.48 27.78 -16.67
C TYR A 96 -1.60 29.02 -16.54
N ILE A 97 -0.40 28.98 -17.12
CA ILE A 97 0.54 30.11 -17.10
C ILE A 97 -0.07 31.33 -17.80
N LYS A 98 -0.69 31.16 -18.98
CA LYS A 98 -1.37 32.26 -19.67
C LYS A 98 -2.49 32.85 -18.82
N LYS A 99 -3.30 32.02 -18.16
CA LYS A 99 -4.44 32.46 -17.34
C LYS A 99 -3.97 33.21 -16.08
N THR A 100 -2.95 32.70 -15.37
CA THR A 100 -2.42 33.38 -14.19
C THR A 100 -1.64 34.65 -14.54
N ALA A 101 -0.90 34.68 -15.65
CA ALA A 101 -0.28 35.90 -16.16
C ALA A 101 -1.32 36.97 -16.55
N PHE A 102 -2.45 36.57 -17.13
CA PHE A 102 -3.56 37.47 -17.41
C PHE A 102 -4.18 38.05 -16.14
N TYR A 103 -4.36 37.24 -15.09
CA TYR A 103 -4.82 37.74 -13.80
C TYR A 103 -3.81 38.75 -13.22
N ASN A 104 -2.51 38.40 -13.18
CA ASN A 104 -1.43 39.29 -12.73
C ASN A 104 -1.43 40.65 -13.44
N SER A 105 -1.57 40.68 -14.77
CA SER A 105 -1.60 41.95 -15.53
C SER A 105 -2.90 42.73 -15.32
N SER A 106 -4.00 42.06 -15.01
CA SER A 106 -5.32 42.68 -14.81
C SER A 106 -5.50 43.27 -13.41
N PHE A 107 -4.68 42.90 -12.42
CA PHE A 107 -4.78 43.41 -11.04
C PHE A 107 -4.62 44.93 -10.92
N MET A 108 -3.84 45.54 -11.81
CA MET A 108 -3.62 46.99 -11.86
C MET A 108 -4.53 47.69 -12.88
N SER A 109 -5.47 46.97 -13.48
CA SER A 109 -6.40 47.54 -14.46
C SER A 109 -7.58 48.26 -13.78
N ALA A 110 -8.37 48.99 -14.57
CA ALA A 110 -9.57 49.67 -14.08
C ALA A 110 -10.63 48.70 -13.51
N ILE A 111 -10.58 47.42 -13.89
CA ILE A 111 -11.49 46.37 -13.43
C ILE A 111 -10.64 45.16 -13.01
N PRO A 112 -10.12 45.15 -11.78
CA PRO A 112 -9.34 44.03 -11.27
C PRO A 112 -10.21 42.76 -11.17
N PRO A 113 -9.61 41.57 -11.27
CA PRO A 113 -10.35 40.32 -11.12
C PRO A 113 -10.90 40.17 -9.70
N ASP A 114 -12.02 39.45 -9.58
CA ASP A 114 -12.55 39.05 -8.28
C ASP A 114 -11.61 38.03 -7.63
N LEU A 115 -11.20 38.30 -6.38
CA LEU A 115 -10.23 37.44 -5.69
C LEU A 115 -10.77 36.03 -5.44
N LYS A 116 -12.07 35.90 -5.16
CA LYS A 116 -12.71 34.60 -4.93
C LYS A 116 -12.70 33.80 -6.24
N GLU A 117 -12.99 34.44 -7.38
CA GLU A 117 -12.91 33.79 -8.70
C GLU A 117 -11.49 33.26 -8.98
N VAL A 118 -10.46 34.07 -8.71
CA VAL A 118 -9.07 33.63 -8.92
C VAL A 118 -8.72 32.43 -8.03
N VAL A 119 -9.09 32.47 -6.75
CA VAL A 119 -8.82 31.35 -5.84
C VAL A 119 -9.57 30.09 -6.25
N LEU A 120 -10.83 30.19 -6.66
CA LEU A 120 -11.60 29.04 -7.15
C LEU A 120 -10.99 28.43 -8.41
N PHE A 121 -10.56 29.27 -9.36
CA PHE A 121 -9.83 28.79 -10.54
C PHE A 121 -8.56 28.02 -10.14
N LEU A 122 -7.74 28.57 -9.23
CA LEU A 122 -6.52 27.91 -8.77
C LEU A 122 -6.82 26.59 -8.05
N GLN A 123 -7.83 26.59 -7.18
CA GLN A 123 -8.26 25.40 -6.46
C GLN A 123 -8.63 24.27 -7.42
N ASP A 124 -9.54 24.58 -8.35
CA ASP A 124 -10.10 23.58 -9.25
C ASP A 124 -9.02 23.09 -10.20
N TRP A 125 -8.19 24.00 -10.72
CA TRP A 125 -7.09 23.63 -11.60
C TRP A 125 -6.06 22.73 -10.90
N TRP A 126 -5.56 23.09 -9.72
CA TRP A 126 -4.55 22.28 -9.04
C TRP A 126 -5.10 20.96 -8.50
N LYS A 127 -6.33 20.95 -7.94
CA LYS A 127 -6.96 19.70 -7.52
C LYS A 127 -7.16 18.78 -8.71
N GLU A 128 -7.66 19.28 -9.85
CA GLU A 128 -7.88 18.46 -11.05
C GLU A 128 -6.57 18.01 -11.69
N HIS A 129 -5.60 18.91 -11.83
CA HIS A 129 -4.33 18.62 -12.47
C HIS A 129 -3.54 17.56 -11.70
N ILE A 130 -3.29 17.78 -10.41
CA ILE A 130 -2.52 16.84 -9.60
C ILE A 130 -3.25 15.49 -9.44
N LEU A 131 -4.56 15.50 -9.15
CA LEU A 131 -5.27 14.23 -8.88
C LEU A 131 -5.50 13.38 -10.11
N TYR A 132 -5.57 13.99 -11.30
CA TYR A 132 -5.93 13.26 -12.52
C TYR A 132 -4.83 13.30 -13.57
N ASN A 133 -4.32 14.47 -13.92
CA ASN A 133 -3.37 14.61 -15.02
C ASN A 133 -1.98 14.10 -14.63
N ASP A 134 -1.49 14.46 -13.46
CA ASP A 134 -0.13 14.10 -13.03
C ASP A 134 -0.04 12.61 -12.69
N MET A 135 -1.10 12.09 -12.08
CA MET A 135 -1.25 10.66 -11.82
C MET A 135 -1.23 9.81 -13.09
N ASN A 136 -1.50 10.36 -14.28
CA ASN A 136 -1.48 9.58 -15.52
C ASN A 136 -0.07 9.23 -15.98
N TYR A 137 0.91 10.13 -15.86
CA TYR A 137 2.28 9.79 -16.22
C TYR A 137 2.92 8.87 -15.17
N GLU A 138 2.53 9.02 -13.90
CA GLU A 138 2.98 8.12 -12.85
C GLU A 138 2.40 6.71 -13.03
N ARG A 139 1.10 6.60 -13.36
CA ARG A 139 0.50 5.32 -13.77
C ARG A 139 1.23 4.72 -14.96
N TYR A 140 1.52 5.52 -15.98
CA TYR A 140 2.25 5.06 -17.16
C TYR A 140 3.65 4.52 -16.81
N ARG A 141 4.39 5.21 -15.93
CA ARG A 141 5.68 4.71 -15.44
C ARG A 141 5.51 3.36 -14.73
N ARG A 142 4.54 3.24 -13.82
CA ARG A 142 4.28 1.97 -13.13
C ARG A 142 3.94 0.86 -14.12
N ASP A 143 3.11 1.15 -15.11
CA ASP A 143 2.74 0.18 -16.15
C ASP A 143 3.95 -0.34 -16.94
N ILE A 144 4.95 0.51 -17.22
CA ILE A 144 6.22 0.07 -17.83
C ILE A 144 6.93 -0.94 -16.92
N ILE A 145 7.10 -0.63 -15.64
CA ILE A 145 7.79 -1.49 -14.66
C ILE A 145 7.05 -2.81 -14.49
N LEU A 146 5.72 -2.75 -14.32
CA LEU A 146 4.86 -3.91 -14.15
C LEU A 146 4.88 -4.79 -15.41
N SER A 147 4.90 -4.18 -16.59
CA SER A 147 5.01 -4.92 -17.86
C SER A 147 6.35 -5.63 -17.96
N GLU A 148 7.46 -4.98 -17.62
CA GLU A 148 8.78 -5.61 -17.58
C GLU A 148 8.79 -6.82 -16.64
N ILE A 149 8.28 -6.66 -15.41
CA ILE A 149 8.19 -7.75 -14.43
C ILE A 149 7.39 -8.93 -15.00
N ARG A 150 6.20 -8.66 -15.55
CA ARG A 150 5.32 -9.70 -16.09
C ARG A 150 5.94 -10.42 -17.27
N GLU A 151 6.60 -9.71 -18.19
CA GLU A 151 7.30 -10.35 -19.31
C GLU A 151 8.48 -11.21 -18.85
N ARG A 152 9.21 -10.78 -17.81
CA ARG A 152 10.26 -11.59 -17.20
C ARG A 152 9.72 -12.83 -16.49
N ILE A 153 8.56 -12.75 -15.82
CA ILE A 153 7.91 -13.93 -15.23
C ILE A 153 7.49 -14.89 -16.34
N LYS A 154 6.83 -14.39 -17.39
CA LYS A 154 6.38 -15.21 -18.52
C LYS A 154 7.54 -15.93 -19.21
N SER A 155 8.69 -15.27 -19.38
CA SER A 155 9.84 -15.88 -20.07
C SER A 155 10.48 -17.06 -19.34
N VAL A 156 10.27 -17.18 -18.01
CA VAL A 156 10.74 -18.31 -17.20
C VAL A 156 9.61 -19.29 -16.82
N SER A 157 8.38 -19.01 -17.26
CA SER A 157 7.20 -19.81 -16.92
C SER A 157 7.01 -20.98 -17.87
N SER A 158 6.30 -22.01 -17.41
CA SER A 158 5.91 -23.16 -18.23
C SER A 158 4.50 -23.63 -17.91
N ASP A 159 3.79 -24.17 -18.90
CA ASP A 159 2.47 -24.77 -18.69
C ASP A 159 2.51 -25.91 -17.67
N GLN A 160 3.57 -26.73 -17.69
CA GLN A 160 3.74 -27.79 -16.72
C GLN A 160 3.88 -27.24 -15.29
N GLY A 161 4.65 -26.15 -15.12
CA GLY A 161 4.78 -25.45 -13.84
C GLY A 161 3.46 -24.89 -13.36
N ARG A 162 2.70 -24.26 -14.26
CA ARG A 162 1.38 -23.71 -13.97
C ARG A 162 0.39 -24.79 -13.53
N ILE A 163 0.23 -25.86 -14.32
CA ILE A 163 -0.66 -26.99 -14.01
C ILE A 163 -0.27 -27.64 -12.68
N SER A 164 1.04 -27.82 -12.44
CA SER A 164 1.52 -28.38 -11.18
C SER A 164 1.18 -27.48 -10.00
N GLY A 165 1.35 -26.17 -10.14
CA GLY A 165 0.99 -25.18 -9.12
C GLY A 165 -0.52 -25.18 -8.85
N GLU A 166 -1.34 -25.09 -9.89
CA GLU A 166 -2.80 -25.07 -9.78
C GLU A 166 -3.34 -26.33 -9.08
N ARG A 167 -2.74 -27.51 -9.32
CA ARG A 167 -3.11 -28.76 -8.63
C ARG A 167 -2.66 -28.83 -7.17
N PHE A 168 -1.61 -28.10 -6.81
CA PHE A 168 -1.06 -28.08 -5.46
C PHE A 168 -1.95 -27.30 -4.49
N PHE A 169 -2.57 -26.21 -4.97
CA PHE A 169 -3.54 -25.44 -4.19
C PHE A 169 -4.91 -26.10 -4.21
N LYS A 170 -5.60 -26.08 -3.06
CA LYS A 170 -7.02 -26.51 -3.00
C LYS A 170 -7.93 -25.42 -3.51
N GLU A 171 -7.58 -24.16 -3.25
CA GLU A 171 -8.24 -22.98 -3.79
C GLU A 171 -7.78 -22.68 -5.22
N SER A 172 -8.62 -21.98 -5.99
CA SER A 172 -8.22 -21.46 -7.30
C SER A 172 -7.21 -20.32 -7.10
N VAL A 173 -6.01 -20.48 -7.66
CA VAL A 173 -4.93 -19.50 -7.60
C VAL A 173 -4.45 -19.23 -9.02
N LYS A 174 -4.29 -17.95 -9.39
CA LYS A 174 -3.71 -17.58 -10.67
C LYS A 174 -2.19 -17.76 -10.61
N ILE A 175 -1.65 -18.53 -11.54
CA ILE A 175 -0.24 -18.91 -11.56
C ILE A 175 0.26 -18.75 -12.99
N TYR A 176 1.45 -18.17 -13.16
CA TYR A 176 2.12 -18.11 -14.46
C TYR A 176 2.83 -19.44 -14.78
N GLY A 177 3.43 -20.07 -13.77
CA GLY A 177 4.13 -21.35 -13.87
C GLY A 177 5.65 -21.25 -13.74
N ALA A 178 6.14 -20.17 -13.12
CA ALA A 178 7.55 -19.98 -12.82
C ALA A 178 7.92 -20.62 -11.47
N LYS A 179 9.19 -21.00 -11.30
CA LYS A 179 9.69 -21.52 -10.02
C LYS A 179 9.98 -20.37 -9.07
N SER A 180 9.80 -20.59 -7.77
CA SER A 180 10.08 -19.59 -6.73
C SER A 180 11.53 -19.06 -6.77
N ALA A 181 12.50 -19.88 -7.19
CA ALA A 181 13.89 -19.45 -7.37
C ALA A 181 14.02 -18.37 -8.47
N ASP A 182 13.36 -18.58 -9.61
CA ASP A 182 13.37 -17.62 -10.72
C ASP A 182 12.66 -16.31 -10.32
N ILE A 183 11.54 -16.41 -9.60
CA ILE A 183 10.82 -15.25 -9.06
C ILE A 183 11.69 -14.46 -8.07
N SER A 184 12.46 -15.14 -7.23
CA SER A 184 13.39 -14.47 -6.30
C SER A 184 14.50 -13.70 -7.05
N VAL A 185 14.99 -14.26 -8.16
CA VAL A 185 15.98 -13.59 -9.02
C VAL A 185 15.35 -12.36 -9.69
N ILE A 186 14.17 -12.53 -10.29
CA ILE A 186 13.44 -11.42 -10.94
C ILE A 186 13.18 -10.32 -9.94
N SER A 187 12.58 -10.62 -8.78
CA SER A 187 12.27 -9.66 -7.73
C SER A 187 13.48 -8.82 -7.34
N ARG A 188 14.62 -9.46 -7.09
CA ARG A 188 15.86 -8.79 -6.68
C ARG A 188 16.40 -7.88 -7.78
N GLU A 189 16.39 -8.33 -9.02
CA GLU A 189 16.95 -7.58 -10.14
C GLU A 189 16.09 -6.40 -10.54
N THR A 190 14.77 -6.58 -10.61
CA THR A 190 13.83 -5.49 -10.91
C THR A 190 13.76 -4.49 -9.75
N TYR A 191 13.85 -4.93 -8.49
CA TYR A 191 13.96 -3.98 -7.37
C TYR A 191 15.24 -3.15 -7.47
N LYS A 192 16.37 -3.79 -7.83
CA LYS A 192 17.66 -3.11 -7.96
C LYS A 192 17.61 -2.04 -9.05
N SER A 193 16.95 -2.30 -10.18
CA SER A 193 16.83 -1.37 -11.31
C SER A 193 15.85 -0.22 -11.08
N LEU A 194 15.02 -0.26 -10.03
CA LEU A 194 14.17 0.89 -9.68
C LEU A 194 15.02 2.13 -9.44
N GLU A 195 14.80 3.17 -10.25
CA GLU A 195 15.42 4.49 -10.07
C GLU A 195 14.96 5.12 -8.75
N ASP A 196 13.69 4.93 -8.42
CA ASP A 196 13.08 5.38 -7.18
C ASP A 196 12.84 4.23 -6.22
N LYS A 197 13.40 4.34 -5.02
CA LYS A 197 13.17 3.38 -3.94
C LYS A 197 12.50 4.04 -2.74
N ASP A 198 11.85 5.19 -2.96
CA ASP A 198 10.93 5.77 -1.99
C ASP A 198 9.85 4.74 -1.59
N LYS A 199 9.47 4.76 -0.31
CA LYS A 199 8.53 3.79 0.25
C LYS A 199 7.17 3.86 -0.45
N ALA A 200 6.63 5.06 -0.67
CA ALA A 200 5.31 5.22 -1.25
C ALA A 200 5.29 4.75 -2.72
N ALA A 201 6.32 5.09 -3.48
CA ALA A 201 6.47 4.62 -4.86
C ALA A 201 6.58 3.08 -4.96
N VAL A 202 7.34 2.46 -4.06
CA VAL A 202 7.46 0.99 -4.00
C VAL A 202 6.14 0.35 -3.58
N PHE A 203 5.44 0.91 -2.59
CA PHE A 203 4.16 0.37 -2.11
C PHE A 203 3.06 0.47 -3.17
N ALA A 204 3.02 1.53 -3.98
CA ALA A 204 2.09 1.62 -5.11
C ALA A 204 2.30 0.47 -6.11
N LEU A 205 3.56 0.13 -6.42
CA LEU A 205 3.88 -1.02 -7.27
C LEU A 205 3.51 -2.36 -6.61
N CYS A 206 3.73 -2.50 -5.30
CA CYS A 206 3.32 -3.69 -4.55
C CYS A 206 1.81 -3.90 -4.60
N GLU A 207 1.04 -2.83 -4.43
CA GLU A 207 -0.42 -2.87 -4.52
C GLU A 207 -0.89 -3.28 -5.92
N ASP A 208 -0.31 -2.70 -6.98
CA ASP A 208 -0.64 -3.06 -8.37
C ASP A 208 -0.34 -4.55 -8.67
N LEU A 209 0.75 -5.10 -8.12
CA LEU A 209 1.10 -6.53 -8.22
C LEU A 209 0.14 -7.43 -7.43
N LEU A 210 -0.18 -7.08 -6.19
CA LEU A 210 -1.10 -7.84 -5.33
C LEU A 210 -2.51 -7.90 -5.92
N LYS A 211 -2.98 -6.78 -6.48
CA LYS A 211 -4.32 -6.63 -7.05
C LYS A 211 -4.62 -7.60 -8.20
N ASN A 212 -3.61 -8.02 -8.97
CA ASN A 212 -3.82 -8.96 -10.10
C ASN A 212 -4.06 -10.41 -9.63
N GLN A 213 -3.70 -10.71 -8.38
CA GLN A 213 -3.86 -12.01 -7.73
C GLN A 213 -3.07 -13.16 -8.35
N TYR A 214 -2.05 -12.86 -9.17
CA TYR A 214 -1.07 -13.85 -9.56
C TYR A 214 -0.14 -14.16 -8.39
N LEU A 215 0.11 -15.44 -8.15
CA LEU A 215 0.94 -15.90 -7.04
C LEU A 215 2.36 -15.33 -7.14
N GLU A 216 2.94 -15.39 -8.33
CA GLU A 216 4.29 -14.91 -8.58
C GLU A 216 4.43 -13.39 -8.44
N GLU A 217 3.45 -12.61 -8.92
CA GLU A 217 3.40 -11.15 -8.70
C GLU A 217 3.28 -10.83 -7.20
N SER A 218 2.45 -11.58 -6.47
CA SER A 218 2.26 -11.40 -5.03
C SER A 218 3.55 -11.64 -4.24
N PHE A 219 4.37 -12.62 -4.65
CA PHE A 219 5.66 -12.87 -4.00
C PHE A 219 6.66 -11.73 -4.23
N ILE A 220 6.68 -11.14 -5.42
CA ILE A 220 7.50 -9.95 -5.69
C ILE A 220 7.03 -8.79 -4.81
N ALA A 221 5.72 -8.55 -4.73
CA ALA A 221 5.16 -7.51 -3.88
C ALA A 221 5.51 -7.71 -2.39
N CYS A 222 5.44 -8.94 -1.87
CA CYS A 222 5.82 -9.25 -0.50
C CYS A 222 7.31 -8.98 -0.24
N ASP A 223 8.20 -9.41 -1.15
CA ASP A 223 9.64 -9.18 -1.05
C ASP A 223 9.96 -7.67 -1.11
N TRP A 224 9.34 -6.94 -2.03
CA TRP A 224 9.54 -5.50 -2.17
C TRP A 224 9.04 -4.71 -0.97
N ALA A 225 7.84 -5.02 -0.46
CA ALA A 225 7.34 -4.41 0.76
C ALA A 225 8.28 -4.64 1.94
N TYR A 226 8.78 -5.87 2.10
CA TYR A 226 9.73 -6.21 3.16
C TYR A 226 11.09 -5.51 3.01
N ARG A 227 11.59 -5.29 1.79
CA ARG A 227 12.81 -4.52 1.54
C ARG A 227 12.72 -3.06 2.02
N SER A 228 11.51 -2.51 2.07
CA SER A 228 11.23 -1.16 2.56
C SER A 228 11.11 -1.05 4.08
N LYS A 229 11.31 -2.15 4.84
CA LYS A 229 11.07 -2.19 6.30
C LYS A 229 11.76 -1.12 7.14
N LYS A 230 12.93 -0.65 6.71
CA LYS A 230 13.67 0.42 7.42
C LYS A 230 12.97 1.79 7.35
N TYR A 231 11.97 1.93 6.48
CA TYR A 231 11.19 3.16 6.29
C TYR A 231 9.74 3.00 6.76
N PHE A 232 9.39 1.87 7.40
CA PHE A 232 8.03 1.70 7.91
C PHE A 232 7.71 2.80 8.93
N GLU A 233 6.43 3.13 9.00
CA GLU A 233 5.83 4.09 9.92
C GLU A 233 4.55 3.50 10.49
N LYS A 234 4.09 3.98 11.66
CA LYS A 234 2.89 3.45 12.32
C LYS A 234 1.65 3.42 11.41
N ASN A 235 1.49 4.42 10.56
CA ASN A 235 0.34 4.54 9.67
C ASN A 235 0.34 3.49 8.54
N ASP A 236 1.47 2.79 8.28
CA ASP A 236 1.51 1.70 7.31
C ASP A 236 0.66 0.50 7.75
N PHE A 237 0.28 0.41 9.03
CA PHE A 237 -0.62 -0.65 9.52
C PHE A 237 -1.92 -0.70 8.73
N GLU A 238 -2.56 0.46 8.50
CA GLU A 238 -3.85 0.55 7.81
C GLU A 238 -3.74 0.03 6.38
N LEU A 239 -2.61 0.33 5.71
CA LEU A 239 -2.34 -0.16 4.35
C LEU A 239 -2.10 -1.68 4.34
N PHE A 240 -1.33 -2.20 5.28
CA PHE A 240 -1.06 -3.63 5.37
C PHE A 240 -2.31 -4.44 5.73
N GLU A 241 -3.12 -3.93 6.66
CA GLU A 241 -4.44 -4.47 6.97
C GLU A 241 -5.32 -4.49 5.72
N TYR A 242 -5.38 -3.37 5.00
CA TYR A 242 -6.12 -3.28 3.74
C TYR A 242 -5.64 -4.28 2.69
N TRP A 243 -4.33 -4.47 2.51
CA TRP A 243 -3.78 -5.47 1.58
C TRP A 243 -4.14 -6.90 1.98
N ILE A 244 -4.05 -7.24 3.28
CA ILE A 244 -4.45 -8.55 3.80
C ILE A 244 -5.95 -8.79 3.54
N ASN A 245 -6.78 -7.77 3.80
CA ASN A 245 -8.21 -7.88 3.61
C ASN A 245 -8.60 -8.02 2.13
N SER A 246 -8.02 -7.18 1.27
CA SER A 246 -8.51 -6.95 -0.09
C SER A 246 -7.86 -7.81 -1.16
N TYR A 247 -6.57 -8.16 -0.98
CA TYR A 247 -5.76 -8.75 -2.06
C TYR A 247 -5.22 -10.13 -1.72
N ILE A 248 -4.98 -10.46 -0.46
CA ILE A 248 -4.51 -11.80 -0.08
C ILE A 248 -5.66 -12.79 -0.20
N ASN A 249 -5.48 -13.80 -1.05
CA ASN A 249 -6.52 -14.79 -1.38
C ASN A 249 -6.07 -16.25 -1.25
N ASN A 250 -4.83 -16.50 -0.83
CA ASN A 250 -4.26 -17.84 -0.67
C ASN A 250 -3.26 -17.86 0.49
N TRP A 251 -3.01 -19.07 1.01
CA TRP A 251 -2.16 -19.23 2.20
C TRP A 251 -0.70 -18.91 1.92
N ALA A 252 -0.19 -19.12 0.70
CA ALA A 252 1.21 -18.89 0.39
C ALA A 252 1.55 -17.39 0.38
N THR A 253 0.69 -16.56 -0.23
CA THR A 253 0.81 -15.10 -0.16
C THR A 253 0.65 -14.62 1.28
N CYS A 254 -0.37 -15.12 2.00
CA CYS A 254 -0.62 -14.76 3.41
C CYS A 254 0.63 -15.00 4.27
N ASP A 255 1.21 -16.20 4.19
CA ASP A 255 2.37 -16.58 4.99
C ASP A 255 3.62 -15.79 4.59
N THR A 256 3.83 -15.54 3.30
CA THR A 256 4.98 -14.76 2.80
C THR A 256 4.93 -13.33 3.31
N PHE A 257 3.77 -12.68 3.21
CA PHE A 257 3.58 -11.32 3.70
C PHE A 257 3.66 -11.25 5.23
N CYS A 258 2.96 -12.13 5.93
CA CYS A 258 2.77 -12.00 7.38
C CYS A 258 4.00 -12.41 8.19
N ASN A 259 4.74 -13.46 7.78
CA ASN A 259 5.91 -13.91 8.55
C ASN A 259 7.04 -12.87 8.62
N HIS A 260 7.10 -11.97 7.64
CA HIS A 260 8.19 -11.01 7.49
C HIS A 260 7.70 -9.57 7.56
N THR A 261 6.87 -9.12 6.60
CA THR A 261 6.40 -7.73 6.55
C THR A 261 5.56 -7.39 7.77
N MET A 262 4.49 -8.14 8.05
CA MET A 262 3.64 -7.87 9.22
C MET A 262 4.34 -8.23 10.53
N GLY A 263 5.09 -9.34 10.56
CA GLY A 263 5.88 -9.74 11.74
C GLY A 263 6.87 -8.67 12.20
N ASP A 264 7.73 -8.16 11.30
CA ASP A 264 8.68 -7.09 11.62
C ASP A 264 7.97 -5.77 11.96
N PHE A 265 6.81 -5.48 11.35
CA PHE A 265 5.99 -4.33 11.71
C PHE A 265 5.51 -4.40 13.17
N ILE A 266 4.99 -5.55 13.60
CA ILE A 266 4.55 -5.78 14.98
C ILE A 266 5.73 -5.69 15.95
N ASP A 267 6.91 -6.10 15.55
CA ASP A 267 8.13 -5.96 16.36
C ASP A 267 8.53 -4.49 16.57
N MET A 268 8.33 -3.66 15.54
CA MET A 268 8.57 -2.22 15.61
C MET A 268 7.52 -1.50 16.47
N TRP A 269 6.25 -1.94 16.43
CA TRP A 269 5.14 -1.37 17.21
C TRP A 269 4.26 -2.44 17.86
N PRO A 270 4.70 -3.01 19.01
CA PRO A 270 3.97 -4.07 19.70
C PRO A 270 2.55 -3.70 20.15
N GLU A 271 2.22 -2.40 20.23
CA GLU A 271 0.85 -1.95 20.53
C GLU A 271 -0.19 -2.52 19.54
N TYR A 272 0.20 -2.81 18.29
CA TYR A 272 -0.68 -3.38 17.26
C TYR A 272 -0.97 -4.88 17.44
N LEU A 273 -0.42 -5.54 18.47
CA LEU A 273 -0.84 -6.89 18.87
C LEU A 273 -2.34 -6.93 19.20
N ILE A 274 -2.94 -5.81 19.64
CA ILE A 274 -4.39 -5.71 19.86
C ILE A 274 -5.17 -5.88 18.55
N ASN A 275 -4.66 -5.36 17.43
CA ASN A 275 -5.27 -5.49 16.13
C ASN A 275 -5.21 -6.93 15.62
N LEU A 276 -4.08 -7.63 15.82
CA LEU A 276 -4.02 -9.07 15.52
C LEU A 276 -5.06 -9.86 16.31
N LYS A 277 -5.32 -9.52 17.58
CA LYS A 277 -6.39 -10.15 18.36
C LYS A 277 -7.76 -9.84 17.78
N SER A 278 -8.01 -8.59 17.37
CA SER A 278 -9.26 -8.20 16.69
C SER A 278 -9.51 -9.03 15.43
N TRP A 279 -8.48 -9.22 14.60
CA TRP A 279 -8.55 -10.02 13.37
C TRP A 279 -9.02 -11.44 13.57
N THR A 280 -8.83 -12.04 14.75
CA THR A 280 -9.31 -13.41 15.05
C THR A 280 -10.84 -13.56 14.95
N SER A 281 -11.57 -12.45 15.01
CA SER A 281 -13.03 -12.39 14.89
C SER A 281 -13.53 -11.95 13.50
N SER A 282 -12.61 -11.65 12.57
CA SER A 282 -12.96 -11.12 11.26
C SER A 282 -13.78 -12.11 10.41
N PRO A 283 -14.74 -11.65 9.58
CA PRO A 283 -15.35 -12.50 8.55
C PRO A 283 -14.33 -12.99 7.52
N ASN A 284 -13.23 -12.24 7.29
CA ASN A 284 -12.18 -12.60 6.36
C ASN A 284 -11.25 -13.66 6.95
N ARG A 285 -11.19 -14.83 6.30
CA ARG A 285 -10.34 -15.95 6.73
C ARG A 285 -8.85 -15.59 6.71
N TRP A 286 -8.41 -14.70 5.83
CA TRP A 286 -7.01 -14.34 5.68
C TRP A 286 -6.54 -13.41 6.78
N GLU A 287 -7.40 -12.53 7.30
CA GLU A 287 -7.12 -11.77 8.52
C GLU A 287 -7.02 -12.69 9.74
N ARG A 288 -7.96 -13.64 9.90
CA ARG A 288 -7.91 -14.64 10.97
C ARG A 288 -6.64 -15.49 10.91
N ARG A 289 -6.21 -15.88 9.70
CA ARG A 289 -4.93 -16.58 9.50
C ARG A 289 -3.75 -15.66 9.81
N ALA A 290 -3.75 -14.43 9.28
CA ALA A 290 -2.70 -13.44 9.46
C ALA A 290 -2.44 -13.12 10.93
N ALA A 291 -3.50 -13.06 11.76
CA ALA A 291 -3.40 -12.89 13.21
C ALA A 291 -2.44 -13.90 13.85
N ALA A 292 -2.49 -15.16 13.41
CA ALA A 292 -1.60 -16.20 13.90
C ALA A 292 -0.25 -16.22 13.19
N VAL A 293 -0.24 -16.17 11.85
CA VAL A 293 1.01 -16.38 11.09
C VAL A 293 1.98 -15.22 11.22
N SER A 294 1.51 -14.00 11.50
CA SER A 294 2.39 -12.84 11.78
C SER A 294 3.30 -13.05 12.99
N LEU A 295 2.93 -13.95 13.91
CA LEU A 295 3.70 -14.24 15.12
C LEU A 295 4.57 -15.49 15.01
N ILE A 296 4.68 -16.15 13.84
CA ILE A 296 5.49 -17.38 13.70
C ILE A 296 6.97 -17.14 13.97
N VAL A 297 7.54 -16.07 13.40
CA VAL A 297 8.96 -15.73 13.61
C VAL A 297 9.19 -15.30 15.06
N PRO A 298 8.42 -14.34 15.63
CA PRO A 298 8.52 -14.01 17.05
C PRO A 298 8.34 -15.20 18.00
N ALA A 299 7.38 -16.09 17.74
CA ALA A 299 7.12 -17.28 18.55
C ALA A 299 8.33 -18.22 18.60
N ARG A 300 9.02 -18.40 17.47
CA ARG A 300 10.21 -19.24 17.37
C ARG A 300 11.39 -18.68 18.18
N GLU A 301 11.41 -17.37 18.37
CA GLU A 301 12.42 -16.61 19.13
C GLU A 301 12.04 -16.43 20.60
N GLY A 302 10.89 -16.95 21.03
CA GLY A 302 10.44 -16.88 22.42
C GLY A 302 9.75 -15.57 22.80
N ARG A 303 9.32 -14.78 21.82
CA ARG A 303 8.67 -13.47 22.02
C ARG A 303 7.14 -13.62 22.01
N TYR A 304 6.45 -12.65 22.61
CA TYR A 304 4.98 -12.55 22.70
C TYR A 304 4.25 -13.81 23.19
N LYS A 305 4.85 -14.55 24.12
CA LYS A 305 4.30 -15.82 24.63
C LYS A 305 2.84 -15.67 25.07
N LYS A 306 2.52 -14.62 25.83
CA LYS A 306 1.18 -14.35 26.34
C LYS A 306 0.19 -14.16 25.20
N GLU A 307 0.52 -13.28 24.25
CA GLU A 307 -0.34 -12.92 23.13
C GLU A 307 -0.56 -14.08 22.17
N ILE A 308 0.47 -14.92 21.96
CA ILE A 308 0.37 -16.16 21.18
C ILE A 308 -0.69 -17.10 21.76
N PHE A 309 -0.66 -17.34 23.07
CA PHE A 309 -1.65 -18.21 23.71
C PHE A 309 -3.05 -17.60 23.71
N GLU A 310 -3.18 -16.28 23.84
CA GLU A 310 -4.46 -15.58 23.72
C GLU A 310 -5.03 -15.69 22.30
N ILE A 311 -4.23 -15.44 21.26
CA ILE A 311 -4.64 -15.59 19.85
C ILE A 311 -5.01 -17.04 19.54
N ALA A 312 -4.21 -18.02 20.00
CA ALA A 312 -4.54 -19.44 19.84
C ALA A 312 -5.85 -19.82 20.56
N GLN A 313 -6.14 -19.22 21.71
CA GLN A 313 -7.39 -19.42 22.43
C GLN A 313 -8.59 -18.84 21.69
N LEU A 314 -8.45 -17.65 21.09
CA LEU A 314 -9.50 -17.00 20.31
C LEU A 314 -9.80 -17.79 19.01
N LEU A 315 -8.77 -18.32 18.36
CA LEU A 315 -8.89 -19.11 17.14
C LEU A 315 -9.19 -20.60 17.37
N LEU A 316 -9.24 -21.05 18.63
CA LEU A 316 -9.29 -22.47 19.00
C LEU A 316 -10.36 -23.25 18.25
N ASN A 317 -11.55 -22.68 18.13
CA ASN A 317 -12.74 -23.33 17.56
C ASN A 317 -13.07 -22.88 16.14
N ASP A 318 -12.17 -22.14 15.48
CA ASP A 318 -12.34 -21.72 14.09
C ASP A 318 -12.61 -22.96 13.20
N LYS A 319 -13.55 -22.83 12.27
CA LYS A 319 -13.99 -23.94 11.39
C LYS A 319 -13.15 -24.02 10.12
N ASP A 320 -12.37 -23.01 9.83
CA ASP A 320 -11.59 -22.91 8.61
C ASP A 320 -10.25 -23.67 8.73
N ASP A 321 -10.03 -24.64 7.83
CA ASP A 321 -8.80 -25.46 7.79
C ASP A 321 -7.52 -24.63 7.64
N MET A 322 -7.56 -23.50 6.92
CA MET A 322 -6.39 -22.62 6.79
C MET A 322 -6.11 -21.87 8.08
N VAL A 323 -7.15 -21.39 8.78
CA VAL A 323 -6.93 -20.72 10.07
C VAL A 323 -6.42 -21.71 11.11
N GLN A 324 -7.00 -22.92 11.14
CA GLN A 324 -6.56 -24.02 12.01
C GLN A 324 -5.08 -24.37 11.83
N LYS A 325 -4.61 -24.48 10.58
CA LYS A 325 -3.20 -24.70 10.28
C LYS A 325 -2.33 -23.52 10.68
N GLY A 326 -2.82 -22.29 10.52
CA GLY A 326 -2.11 -21.07 10.88
C GLY A 326 -1.77 -21.01 12.37
N TYR A 327 -2.78 -21.08 13.25
CA TYR A 327 -2.53 -21.01 14.69
C TYR A 327 -1.86 -22.29 15.24
N GLY A 328 -2.12 -23.45 14.63
CA GLY A 328 -1.38 -24.67 14.93
C GLY A 328 0.13 -24.52 14.62
N TRP A 329 0.47 -23.90 13.49
CA TRP A 329 1.87 -23.61 13.14
C TRP A 329 2.49 -22.55 14.07
N MET A 330 1.73 -21.53 14.47
CA MET A 330 2.17 -20.57 15.50
C MET A 330 2.52 -21.29 16.82
N LEU A 331 1.66 -22.19 17.31
CA LEU A 331 1.93 -23.00 18.50
C LEU A 331 3.14 -23.92 18.32
N LYS A 332 3.29 -24.54 17.13
CA LYS A 332 4.47 -25.34 16.78
C LYS A 332 5.77 -24.52 16.84
N ALA A 333 5.73 -23.26 16.40
CA ALA A 333 6.88 -22.37 16.50
C ALA A 333 7.18 -22.01 17.96
N CYS A 334 6.14 -21.71 18.74
CA CYS A 334 6.20 -21.41 20.17
C CYS A 334 6.70 -22.61 21.00
N SER A 335 6.48 -23.85 20.55
CA SER A 335 6.91 -25.05 21.26
C SER A 335 8.43 -25.24 21.28
N LYS A 336 9.18 -24.51 20.43
CA LYS A 336 10.64 -24.55 20.42
C LYS A 336 11.23 -23.93 21.69
N PRO A 337 10.89 -22.68 22.06
CA PRO A 337 11.30 -22.10 23.34
C PRO A 337 10.44 -22.53 24.53
N PHE A 338 9.17 -22.91 24.32
CA PHE A 338 8.20 -23.18 25.40
C PHE A 338 7.46 -24.53 25.23
N PRO A 339 8.18 -25.67 25.21
CA PRO A 339 7.58 -26.98 24.93
C PRO A 339 6.53 -27.38 25.99
N GLU A 340 6.81 -27.14 27.27
CA GLU A 340 5.92 -27.50 28.38
C GLU A 340 4.63 -26.68 28.38
N GLU A 341 4.72 -25.38 28.13
CA GLU A 341 3.54 -24.51 28.06
C GLU A 341 2.65 -24.83 26.87
N VAL A 342 3.24 -25.12 25.69
CA VAL A 342 2.47 -25.55 24.52
C VAL A 342 1.82 -26.91 24.78
N PHE A 343 2.55 -27.86 25.37
CA PHE A 343 1.97 -29.16 25.72
C PHE A 343 0.80 -29.02 26.69
N ARG A 344 0.96 -28.23 27.76
CA ARG A 344 -0.12 -27.94 28.72
C ARG A 344 -1.33 -27.30 28.04
N PHE A 345 -1.10 -26.28 27.21
CA PHE A 345 -2.17 -25.61 26.47
C PHE A 345 -2.99 -26.61 25.63
N VAL A 346 -2.31 -27.50 24.91
CA VAL A 346 -2.93 -28.55 24.09
C VAL A 346 -3.69 -29.54 24.97
N MET A 347 -3.10 -30.03 26.06
CA MET A 347 -3.72 -31.05 26.92
C MET A 347 -4.99 -30.54 27.61
N GLU A 348 -4.99 -29.31 28.10
CA GLU A 348 -6.18 -28.66 28.69
C GLU A 348 -7.35 -28.53 27.70
N ARG A 349 -7.05 -28.49 26.40
CA ARG A 349 -8.02 -28.22 25.32
C ARG A 349 -8.21 -29.40 24.37
N LYS A 350 -7.58 -30.55 24.66
CA LYS A 350 -7.49 -31.71 23.77
C LYS A 350 -8.83 -32.18 23.22
N ASN A 351 -9.89 -32.06 24.03
CA ASN A 351 -11.25 -32.51 23.67
C ASN A 351 -11.99 -31.57 22.71
N ILE A 352 -11.59 -30.30 22.64
CA ILE A 352 -12.24 -29.27 21.82
C ILE A 352 -11.36 -28.76 20.69
N MET A 353 -10.04 -28.91 20.80
CA MET A 353 -9.08 -28.47 19.80
C MET A 353 -9.21 -29.30 18.51
N PRO A 354 -9.37 -28.67 17.33
CA PRO A 354 -9.35 -29.36 16.05
C PRO A 354 -8.10 -30.22 15.88
N ARG A 355 -8.28 -31.45 15.35
CA ARG A 355 -7.18 -32.42 15.17
C ARG A 355 -6.06 -31.85 14.29
N THR A 356 -6.40 -31.02 13.29
CA THR A 356 -5.44 -30.35 12.42
C THR A 356 -4.49 -29.48 13.24
N SER A 357 -5.03 -28.54 14.03
CA SER A 357 -4.24 -27.63 14.84
C SER A 357 -3.44 -28.35 15.93
N LEU A 358 -4.03 -29.37 16.56
CA LEU A 358 -3.35 -30.19 17.56
C LEU A 358 -2.10 -30.85 16.96
N ARG A 359 -2.23 -31.51 15.80
CA ARG A 359 -1.11 -32.19 15.13
C ARG A 359 0.02 -31.24 14.76
N TYR A 360 -0.32 -30.04 14.30
CA TYR A 360 0.69 -29.01 14.04
C TYR A 360 1.38 -28.60 15.34
N ALA A 361 0.62 -28.22 16.37
CA ALA A 361 1.14 -27.69 17.63
C ALA A 361 2.15 -28.64 18.30
N ILE A 362 1.89 -29.95 18.25
CA ILE A 362 2.75 -30.95 18.90
C ILE A 362 3.91 -31.44 18.03
N GLU A 363 4.00 -31.08 16.74
CA GLU A 363 4.92 -31.72 15.78
C GLU A 363 6.38 -31.70 16.23
N LYS A 364 6.81 -30.63 16.92
CA LYS A 364 8.18 -30.43 17.41
C LYS A 364 8.37 -30.75 18.89
N LEU A 365 7.33 -31.21 19.58
CA LEU A 365 7.46 -31.67 20.97
C LEU A 365 8.21 -33.02 21.05
N PRO A 366 8.74 -33.38 22.23
CA PRO A 366 9.28 -34.71 22.51
C PRO A 366 8.30 -35.84 22.15
N GLU A 367 8.83 -37.00 21.79
CA GLU A 367 8.03 -38.14 21.31
C GLU A 367 6.99 -38.63 22.33
N GLU A 368 7.36 -38.65 23.61
CA GLU A 368 6.44 -39.08 24.67
C GLU A 368 5.27 -38.11 24.87
N MET A 369 5.51 -36.80 24.80
CA MET A 369 4.44 -35.78 24.82
C MET A 369 3.52 -35.90 23.61
N LYS A 370 4.09 -36.12 22.41
CA LYS A 370 3.28 -36.32 21.20
C LYS A 370 2.36 -37.53 21.34
N LYS A 371 2.88 -38.67 21.81
CA LYS A 371 2.07 -39.87 22.06
C LYS A 371 0.95 -39.57 23.04
N GLU A 372 1.24 -38.89 24.13
CA GLU A 372 0.23 -38.54 25.15
C GLU A 372 -0.87 -37.62 24.60
N ALA A 373 -0.49 -36.57 23.87
CA ALA A 373 -1.43 -35.67 23.21
C ALA A 373 -2.31 -36.38 22.16
N MET A 374 -1.82 -37.46 21.56
CA MET A 374 -2.52 -38.22 20.53
C MET A 374 -3.38 -39.39 21.04
N LYS A 375 -3.27 -39.78 22.33
CA LYS A 375 -4.15 -40.79 22.95
C LYS A 375 -5.62 -40.36 22.84
N LYS A 376 -6.53 -41.31 22.64
CA LYS A 376 -7.97 -41.01 22.58
C LYS A 376 -8.51 -40.58 23.93
#